data_AF-A0A9W8LL17-F1
#
_entry.id   AF-A0A9W8LL17-F1
#
_cell.length_a   1.000
_cell.length_b   1.000
_cell.length_c   1.000
_cell.angle_alpha   90.00
_cell.angle_beta   90.00
_cell.angle_gamma   90.00
#
_symmetry.space_group_name_H-M   'P 1'
#
loop_
_entity.id
_entity.type
_entity.pdbx_description
1 polymer ?
#
loop_
_entity_poly.entity_id
_entity_poly.type
_entity_poly.pdbx_seq_one_letter_code
_entity_poly.pdbx_strand_id
1 'polypeptide(L)'
;MALRLASKNLPALAQRGFALRLTPAGVAAIRKYSSDKEARVPAAEKASSIIDAFPGKSLVAKTGYFAGATGLTALLISKEIYVLNEETILLVAFGAILGVLYKVIREPYASWAEATLGAFEQALTAARAGHKSAVLAQIEAKSQLKDIVQYTKSLFGMSKEIATMRAEAFELQQKVALNAEIKSVLDSWVRYESSVRENEQKALAEKVIGGVRAQLASPKTQDEIIAQCLRDIQAIAKSG
;
A
#
# COMPACT_ATOMS: atom_id res chain seq x y z
N MET A 1 -19.86 62.47 9.31
CA MET A 1 -20.16 63.38 10.43
C MET A 1 -19.82 62.62 11.72
N ALA A 2 -18.69 62.89 12.37
CA ALA A 2 -18.56 63.80 13.52
C ALA A 2 -19.39 63.27 14.72
N LEU A 3 -18.92 63.13 15.97
CA LEU A 3 -17.72 63.52 16.72
C LEU A 3 -17.97 63.03 18.18
N ARG A 4 -16.91 62.88 18.99
CA ARG A 4 -16.80 62.92 20.47
C ARG A 4 -16.65 61.55 21.16
N LEU A 5 -15.43 61.13 21.55
CA LEU A 5 -14.58 61.59 22.68
C LEU A 5 -15.16 61.27 24.07
N ALA A 6 -14.66 60.18 24.67
CA ALA A 6 -14.51 59.96 26.11
C ALA A 6 -13.30 59.01 26.25
N SER A 7 -12.08 59.44 26.57
CA SER A 7 -11.59 60.06 27.82
C SER A 7 -11.96 59.24 29.06
N LYS A 8 -11.09 58.29 29.43
CA LYS A 8 -10.58 58.02 30.79
C LYS A 8 -9.96 56.62 30.87
N ASN A 9 -8.65 56.57 31.11
CA ASN A 9 -7.99 55.78 32.15
C ASN A 9 -6.49 55.61 31.84
N LEU A 10 -5.70 56.58 32.32
CA LEU A 10 -4.26 56.41 32.55
C LEU A 10 -4.08 55.68 33.89
N PRO A 11 -3.23 54.65 33.99
CA PRO A 11 -2.88 54.07 35.28
C PRO A 11 -1.94 55.01 36.05
N ALA A 12 -2.32 55.34 37.27
CA ALA A 12 -1.58 56.18 38.20
C ALA A 12 -0.29 55.47 38.65
N LEU A 13 0.84 56.13 38.39
CA LEU A 13 2.15 55.77 38.94
C LEU A 13 2.33 56.60 40.21
N ALA A 14 2.08 56.00 41.38
CA ALA A 14 2.41 56.61 42.65
C ALA A 14 2.66 55.56 43.75
N GLN A 15 3.88 55.64 44.29
CA GLN A 15 4.25 55.31 45.67
C GLN A 15 4.23 53.82 46.08
N ARG A 16 5.38 53.15 45.89
CA ARG A 16 5.82 52.10 46.81
C ARG A 16 7.13 52.53 47.46
N GLY A 17 7.03 52.86 48.75
CA GLY A 17 8.15 53.19 49.60
C GLY A 17 9.12 52.01 49.75
N PHE A 18 10.40 52.35 49.81
CA PHE A 18 11.50 51.43 50.03
C PHE A 18 11.57 51.09 51.53
N ALA A 19 11.10 49.91 51.92
CA ALA A 19 11.29 49.36 53.26
C ALA A 19 12.38 48.29 53.20
N LEU A 20 13.57 48.61 53.71
CA LEU A 20 14.68 47.67 53.88
C LEU A 20 14.35 46.70 55.04
N ARG A 21 13.78 45.53 54.72
CA ARG A 21 13.63 44.44 55.69
C ARG A 21 14.94 43.67 55.80
N LEU A 22 15.70 43.93 56.86
CA LEU A 22 16.84 43.12 57.28
C LEU A 22 16.35 41.75 57.76
N THR A 23 16.61 40.70 56.99
CA THR A 23 16.38 39.30 57.40
C THR A 23 17.63 38.74 58.09
N PRO A 24 17.49 37.93 59.16
CA PRO A 24 18.63 37.36 59.90
C PRO A 24 19.32 36.19 59.17
N ALA A 25 19.27 36.15 57.84
CA ALA A 25 19.88 35.09 57.03
C ALA A 25 21.38 35.34 56.73
N GLY A 26 21.87 36.57 56.91
CA GLY A 26 23.26 36.95 56.60
C GLY A 26 24.32 36.48 57.60
N VAL A 27 23.94 36.15 58.84
CA VAL A 27 24.89 35.75 59.90
C VAL A 27 25.26 34.25 59.82
N ALA A 28 24.49 33.45 59.07
CA ALA A 28 24.76 32.03 58.88
C ALA A 28 25.82 31.73 57.78
N ALA A 29 26.20 32.72 56.96
CA ALA A 29 27.13 32.53 55.84
C ALA A 29 28.62 32.51 56.24
N ILE A 30 28.97 32.99 57.44
CA ILE A 30 30.37 33.13 57.88
C ILE A 30 30.90 31.82 58.53
N ARG A 31 30.03 30.83 58.78
CA ARG A 31 30.38 29.60 59.51
C ARG A 31 30.50 28.33 58.66
N LYS A 32 30.77 28.45 57.35
CA LYS A 32 30.94 27.30 56.41
C LYS A 32 32.38 27.02 55.98
N TYR A 33 33.37 27.33 56.83
CA TYR A 33 34.77 26.88 56.68
C TYR A 33 35.18 25.80 57.70
N SER A 34 34.24 25.25 58.46
CA SER A 34 34.45 23.98 59.15
C SER A 34 33.97 22.84 58.25
N SER A 35 34.89 21.93 57.91
CA SER A 35 34.59 20.64 57.30
C SER A 35 33.53 19.91 58.12
N ASP A 36 32.27 19.98 57.68
CA ASP A 36 31.26 19.03 58.10
C ASP A 36 31.64 17.68 57.48
N LYS A 37 31.76 16.67 58.34
CA LYS A 37 32.08 15.29 57.98
C LYS A 37 30.90 14.66 57.22
N GLU A 38 30.64 15.10 56.00
CA GLU A 38 29.90 14.27 55.03
C GLU A 38 30.78 13.05 54.72
N ALA A 39 30.24 11.87 55.01
CA ALA A 39 30.74 10.53 54.71
C ALA A 39 32.15 10.50 54.08
N ARG A 40 33.18 10.42 54.93
CA ARG A 40 34.55 10.17 54.49
C ARG A 40 34.58 8.77 53.88
N VAL A 41 34.35 8.68 52.57
CA VAL A 41 34.77 7.56 51.72
C VAL A 41 36.15 7.13 52.23
N PRO A 42 36.36 5.86 52.60
CA PRO A 42 37.59 5.44 53.25
C PRO A 42 38.75 5.90 52.39
N ALA A 43 39.80 6.43 53.02
CA ALA A 43 40.91 7.04 52.29
C ALA A 43 41.51 6.09 51.24
N ALA A 44 41.39 4.78 51.47
CA ALA A 44 41.73 3.71 50.54
C ALA A 44 40.95 3.78 49.20
N GLU A 45 39.63 4.03 49.23
CA GLU A 45 38.79 4.07 48.02
C GLU A 45 38.99 5.35 47.20
N LYS A 46 39.28 6.48 47.86
CA LYS A 46 39.67 7.70 47.14
C LYS A 46 41.05 7.55 46.50
N ALA A 47 41.99 6.94 47.22
CA ALA A 47 43.32 6.68 46.68
C ALA A 47 43.26 5.72 45.47
N SER A 48 42.43 4.67 45.52
CA SER A 48 42.24 3.79 44.36
C SER A 48 41.63 4.54 43.17
N SER A 49 40.62 5.40 43.38
CA SER A 49 40.04 6.20 42.29
C SER A 49 41.02 7.17 41.62
N ILE A 50 41.99 7.70 42.38
CA ILE A 50 43.05 8.58 41.84
C ILE A 50 44.06 7.77 41.04
N ILE A 51 44.46 6.59 41.54
CA ILE A 51 45.38 5.68 40.84
C ILE A 51 44.71 5.17 39.55
N ASP A 52 43.42 4.87 39.60
CA ASP A 52 42.66 4.35 38.46
C ASP A 52 42.45 5.38 37.35
N ALA A 53 42.43 6.68 37.68
CA ALA A 53 42.36 7.77 36.70
C ALA A 53 43.61 7.92 35.83
N PHE A 54 44.76 7.35 36.23
CA PHE A 54 45.97 7.38 35.41
C PHE A 54 45.92 6.36 34.26
N PRO A 55 46.40 6.73 33.05
CA PRO A 55 46.38 5.87 31.89
C PRO A 55 47.28 4.64 32.08
N GLY A 56 46.75 3.46 31.77
CA GLY A 56 47.46 2.19 31.89
C GLY A 56 46.57 1.08 32.45
N LYS A 57 46.76 -0.15 31.96
CA LYS A 57 45.97 -1.32 32.37
C LYS A 57 46.60 -2.10 33.54
N SER A 58 47.85 -1.82 33.91
CA SER A 58 48.55 -2.51 35.01
C SER A 58 48.75 -1.59 36.21
N LEU A 59 48.59 -2.16 37.42
CA LEU A 59 48.74 -1.44 38.68
C LEU A 59 50.15 -0.88 38.85
N VAL A 60 51.17 -1.64 38.43
CA VAL A 60 52.57 -1.22 38.42
C VAL A 60 52.80 0.00 37.52
N ALA A 61 52.14 0.07 36.36
CA ALA A 61 52.26 1.24 35.48
C ALA A 61 51.56 2.46 36.08
N LYS A 62 50.34 2.29 36.64
CA LYS A 62 49.60 3.39 37.30
C LYS A 62 50.38 3.97 38.48
N THR A 63 50.91 3.12 39.36
CA THR A 63 51.76 3.55 40.47
C THR A 63 53.11 4.07 39.99
N GLY A 64 53.65 3.53 38.89
CA GLY A 64 54.89 3.96 38.28
C GLY A 64 54.81 5.38 37.72
N TYR A 65 53.71 5.75 37.07
CA TYR A 65 53.49 7.13 36.62
C TYR A 65 53.32 8.10 37.79
N PHE A 66 52.54 7.72 38.80
CA PHE A 66 52.35 8.55 39.98
C PHE A 66 53.68 8.76 40.74
N ALA A 67 54.38 7.66 41.06
CA ALA A 67 55.67 7.67 41.74
C ALA A 67 56.74 8.39 40.90
N GLY A 68 56.72 8.21 39.58
CA GLY A 68 57.60 8.89 38.65
C GLY A 68 57.35 10.41 38.62
N ALA A 69 56.09 10.85 38.57
CA ALA A 69 55.74 12.26 38.61
C ALA A 69 56.10 12.91 39.95
N THR A 70 55.80 12.24 41.08
CA THR A 70 56.19 12.72 42.41
C THR A 70 57.71 12.74 42.60
N GLY A 71 58.41 11.74 42.05
CA GLY A 71 59.86 11.65 42.10
C GLY A 71 60.52 12.75 41.26
N LEU A 72 60.04 12.97 40.02
CA LEU A 72 60.54 14.03 39.15
C LEU A 72 60.29 15.41 39.76
N THR A 73 59.10 15.67 40.29
CA THR A 73 58.81 16.95 40.97
C THR A 73 59.68 17.17 42.20
N ALA A 74 59.88 16.14 43.03
CA ALA A 74 60.79 16.21 44.17
C ALA A 74 62.25 16.47 43.74
N LEU A 75 62.72 15.84 42.65
CA LEU A 75 64.05 16.06 42.11
C LEU A 75 64.22 17.47 41.53
N LEU A 76 63.21 18.00 40.83
CA LEU A 76 63.23 19.35 40.26
C LEU A 76 63.34 20.42 41.36
N ILE A 77 62.61 20.23 42.47
CA ILE A 77 62.68 21.11 43.64
C ILE A 77 64.01 20.91 44.37
N SER A 78 64.39 19.66 44.65
CA SER A 78 65.60 19.34 45.43
C SER A 78 66.90 19.77 44.74
N LYS A 79 66.93 19.80 43.41
CA LYS A 79 68.10 20.26 42.64
C LYS A 79 67.98 21.71 42.16
N GLU A 80 66.94 22.44 42.58
CA GLU A 80 66.66 23.82 42.15
C GLU A 80 66.62 24.00 40.62
N ILE A 81 66.38 22.91 39.88
CA ILE A 81 66.22 22.96 38.42
C ILE A 81 64.95 23.75 38.08
N TYR A 82 63.97 23.77 38.99
CA TYR A 82 62.82 24.65 38.94
C TYR A 82 62.88 25.69 40.06
N VAL A 83 63.07 26.96 39.70
CA VAL A 83 63.12 28.09 40.64
C VAL A 83 61.72 28.70 40.76
N LEU A 84 61.18 28.73 41.98
CA LEU A 84 59.90 29.40 42.27
C LEU A 84 60.07 30.91 42.17
N ASN A 85 59.67 31.47 41.03
CA ASN A 85 59.62 32.91 40.78
C ASN A 85 58.17 33.42 40.68
N GLU A 86 57.98 34.73 40.53
CA GLU A 86 56.69 35.40 40.33
C GLU A 86 55.86 34.80 39.18
N GLU A 87 56.52 34.35 38.10
CA GLU A 87 55.85 33.70 36.96
C GLU A 87 55.17 32.37 37.31
N THR A 88 55.57 31.70 38.40
CA THR A 88 54.94 30.44 38.83
C THR A 88 53.53 30.65 39.36
N ILE A 89 53.26 31.79 40.00
CA ILE A 89 51.92 32.20 40.45
C ILE A 89 51.03 32.48 39.22
N LEU A 90 51.59 33.13 38.20
CA LEU A 90 50.89 33.38 36.94
C LEU A 90 50.55 32.07 36.21
N LEU A 91 51.49 31.11 36.17
CA LEU A 91 51.26 29.79 35.57
C LEU A 91 50.13 29.04 36.29
N VAL A 92 50.14 29.00 37.63
CA VAL A 92 49.11 28.33 38.42
C VAL A 92 47.74 29.00 38.21
N ALA A 93 47.68 30.34 38.22
CA ALA A 93 46.45 31.08 37.96
C ALA A 93 45.91 30.83 36.55
N PHE A 94 46.78 30.85 35.53
CA PHE A 94 46.42 30.55 34.15
C PHE A 94 45.91 29.10 34.00
N GLY A 95 46.59 28.14 34.63
CA GLY A 95 46.16 26.74 34.66
C GLY A 95 44.80 26.54 35.31
N ALA A 96 44.52 27.26 36.41
CA ALA A 96 43.21 27.23 37.06
C ALA A 96 42.10 27.80 36.16
N ILE A 97 42.35 28.93 35.49
CA ILE A 97 41.41 29.54 34.54
C ILE A 97 41.15 28.59 33.37
N LEU A 98 42.20 28.01 32.77
CA LEU A 98 42.06 27.02 31.70
C LEU A 98 41.28 25.77 32.15
N GLY A 99 41.49 25.30 33.38
CA GLY A 99 40.77 24.16 33.92
C GLY A 99 39.27 24.42 34.06
N VAL A 100 38.89 25.61 34.52
CA VAL A 100 37.47 26.03 34.58
C VAL A 100 36.91 26.21 33.18
N LEU A 101 37.65 26.89 32.29
CA LEU A 101 37.23 27.13 30.91
C LEU A 101 37.01 25.82 30.13
N TYR A 102 37.90 24.85 30.30
CA TYR A 102 37.77 23.52 29.70
C TYR A 102 36.48 22.83 30.13
N LYS A 103 36.14 22.88 31.43
CA LYS A 103 34.88 22.30 31.93
C LYS A 103 33.66 22.98 31.32
N VAL A 104 33.68 24.30 31.18
CA VAL A 104 32.54 25.07 30.64
C VAL A 104 32.37 24.86 29.14
N ILE A 105 33.44 24.76 28.36
CA ILE A 105 33.36 24.66 26.89
C ILE A 105 33.13 23.22 26.43
N ARG A 106 33.58 22.22 27.19
CA ARG A 106 33.55 20.82 26.75
C ARG A 106 32.14 20.32 26.40
N GLU A 107 31.19 20.51 27.30
CA GLU A 107 29.81 20.04 27.10
C GLU A 107 29.09 20.73 25.93
N PRO A 108 29.05 22.08 25.83
CA PRO A 108 28.39 22.73 24.70
C PRO A 108 29.06 22.39 23.37
N TYR A 109 30.40 22.29 23.32
CA TYR A 109 31.11 21.89 22.10
C TYR A 109 30.80 20.45 21.70
N ALA A 110 30.79 19.51 22.66
CA ALA A 110 30.45 18.12 22.38
C ALA A 110 29.01 18.00 21.84
N SER A 111 28.05 18.67 22.48
CA SER A 111 26.64 18.65 22.04
C SER A 111 26.44 19.28 20.66
N TRP A 112 27.16 20.37 20.36
CA TRP A 112 27.14 21.00 19.04
C TRP A 112 27.75 20.10 17.96
N ALA A 113 28.88 19.46 18.26
CA ALA A 113 29.52 18.53 17.35
C ALA A 113 28.59 17.34 17.04
N GLU A 114 28.01 16.72 18.07
CA GLU A 114 27.10 15.59 17.92
C GLU A 114 25.83 15.96 17.14
N ALA A 115 25.23 17.12 17.39
CA ALA A 115 24.09 17.60 16.63
C ALA A 115 24.41 17.82 15.14
N THR A 116 25.59 18.35 14.85
CA THR A 116 26.04 18.62 13.47
C THR A 116 26.32 17.30 12.73
N LEU A 117 27.01 16.36 13.38
CA LEU A 117 27.25 15.01 12.87
C LEU A 117 25.92 14.27 12.62
N GLY A 118 24.98 14.32 13.56
CA GLY A 118 23.66 13.70 13.41
C GLY A 118 22.86 14.29 12.24
N ALA A 119 22.91 15.61 12.03
CA ALA A 119 22.26 16.26 10.89
C ALA A 119 22.84 15.79 9.55
N PHE A 120 24.17 15.66 9.45
CA PHE A 120 24.82 15.14 8.24
C PHE A 120 24.46 13.67 7.99
N GLU A 121 24.52 12.82 9.02
CA GLU A 121 24.16 11.41 8.91
C GLU A 121 22.70 11.22 8.49
N GLN A 122 21.79 12.01 9.06
CA GLN A 122 20.37 11.98 8.70
C GLN A 122 20.16 12.42 7.25
N ALA A 123 20.79 13.49 6.80
CA ALA A 123 20.70 13.96 5.42
C ALA A 123 21.24 12.92 4.42
N LEU A 124 22.40 12.32 4.72
CA LEU A 124 23.00 11.26 3.90
C LEU A 124 22.13 10.00 3.85
N THR A 125 21.55 9.61 4.98
CA THR A 125 20.66 8.44 5.07
C THR A 125 19.35 8.69 4.31
N ALA A 126 18.76 9.87 4.47
CA ALA A 126 17.57 10.28 3.73
C ALA A 126 17.83 10.35 2.22
N ALA A 127 18.96 10.90 1.78
CA ALA A 127 19.34 10.95 0.37
C ALA A 127 19.52 9.54 -0.23
N ARG A 128 20.18 8.62 0.48
CA ARG A 128 20.31 7.23 0.03
C ARG A 128 18.96 6.52 -0.03
N ALA A 129 18.11 6.71 0.97
CA ALA A 129 16.76 6.13 0.99
C ALA A 129 15.89 6.68 -0.16
N GLY A 130 15.92 7.99 -0.40
CA GLY A 130 15.22 8.65 -1.50
C GLY A 130 15.73 8.22 -2.88
N HIS A 131 17.03 8.04 -3.06
CA HIS A 131 17.58 7.51 -4.31
C HIS A 131 17.14 6.06 -4.53
N LYS A 132 17.19 5.22 -3.48
CA LYS A 132 16.73 3.83 -3.56
C LYS A 132 15.25 3.75 -3.93
N SER A 133 14.38 4.55 -3.31
CA SER A 133 12.95 4.56 -3.64
C SER A 133 12.68 5.06 -5.07
N ALA A 134 13.40 6.10 -5.52
CA ALA A 134 13.27 6.60 -6.89
C ALA A 134 13.70 5.55 -7.93
N VAL A 135 14.80 4.83 -7.68
CA VAL A 135 15.26 3.75 -8.57
C VAL A 135 14.26 2.59 -8.57
N LEU A 136 13.71 2.21 -7.41
CA LEU A 136 12.68 1.17 -7.32
C LEU A 136 11.42 1.56 -8.10
N ALA A 137 10.95 2.81 -7.98
CA ALA A 137 9.81 3.31 -8.75
C ALA A 137 10.06 3.26 -10.26
N GLN A 138 11.28 3.58 -10.71
CA GLN A 138 11.66 3.46 -12.12
C GLN A 138 11.72 2.00 -12.59
N ILE A 139 12.19 1.08 -11.74
CA ILE A 139 12.21 -0.36 -12.05
C ILE A 139 10.78 -0.89 -12.18
N GLU A 140 9.88 -0.52 -11.27
CA GLU A 140 8.48 -0.93 -11.31
C GLU A 140 7.78 -0.42 -12.57
N ALA A 141 7.96 0.87 -12.90
CA ALA A 141 7.44 1.45 -14.14
C ALA A 141 7.98 0.71 -15.38
N LYS A 142 9.29 0.45 -15.46
CA LYS A 142 9.89 -0.29 -16.59
C LYS A 142 9.49 -1.76 -16.61
N SER A 143 9.20 -2.37 -15.46
CA SER A 143 8.75 -3.76 -15.37
C SER A 143 7.38 -3.95 -16.02
N GLN A 144 6.47 -2.98 -15.89
CA GLN A 144 5.17 -3.02 -16.58
C GLN A 144 5.33 -3.01 -18.12
N LEU A 145 6.40 -2.37 -18.63
CA LEU A 145 6.68 -2.35 -20.07
C LEU A 145 7.26 -3.68 -20.58
N LYS A 146 7.76 -4.56 -19.70
CA LYS A 146 8.37 -5.85 -20.10
C LYS A 146 7.40 -6.75 -20.86
N ASP A 147 6.11 -6.71 -20.50
CA ASP A 147 5.11 -7.64 -21.03
C ASP A 147 4.42 -7.14 -22.31
N ILE A 148 4.67 -5.89 -22.74
CA ILE A 148 4.04 -5.29 -23.93
C ILE A 148 4.31 -6.11 -25.20
N VAL A 149 5.50 -6.68 -25.33
CA VAL A 149 5.86 -7.52 -26.49
C VAL A 149 5.00 -8.78 -26.53
N GLN A 150 4.75 -9.41 -25.38
CA GLN A 150 3.92 -10.61 -25.29
C GLN A 150 2.44 -10.28 -25.57
N TYR A 151 1.92 -9.20 -24.99
CA TYR A 151 0.56 -8.74 -25.26
C TYR A 151 0.35 -8.37 -26.73
N THR A 152 1.33 -7.75 -27.36
CA THR A 152 1.25 -7.38 -28.79
C THR A 152 1.19 -8.64 -29.66
N LYS A 153 2.05 -9.63 -29.41
CA LYS A 153 2.00 -10.92 -30.11
C LYS A 153 0.67 -11.63 -29.90
N SER A 154 0.13 -11.61 -28.68
CA SER A 154 -1.18 -12.16 -28.36
C SER A 154 -2.30 -11.43 -29.11
N LEU A 155 -2.25 -10.10 -29.21
CA LEU A 155 -3.25 -9.31 -29.95
C LEU A 155 -3.23 -9.64 -31.44
N PHE A 156 -2.05 -9.79 -32.05
CA PHE A 156 -1.91 -10.22 -33.44
C PHE A 156 -2.35 -11.68 -33.64
N GLY A 157 -2.03 -12.57 -32.70
CA GLY A 157 -2.51 -13.96 -32.71
C GLY A 157 -4.04 -14.02 -32.68
N MET A 158 -4.66 -13.32 -31.73
CA MET A 158 -6.11 -13.22 -31.61
C MET A 158 -6.75 -12.60 -32.87
N SER A 159 -6.14 -11.57 -33.46
CA SER A 159 -6.62 -10.99 -34.72
C SER A 159 -6.59 -12.01 -35.87
N LYS A 160 -5.58 -12.89 -35.92
CA LYS A 160 -5.48 -13.94 -36.94
C LYS A 160 -6.52 -15.03 -36.71
N GLU A 161 -6.71 -15.46 -35.47
CA GLU A 161 -7.73 -16.45 -35.08
C GLU A 161 -9.15 -15.95 -35.36
N ILE A 162 -9.43 -14.67 -35.11
CA ILE A 162 -10.72 -14.06 -35.46
C ILE A 162 -10.95 -14.09 -36.97
N ALA A 163 -9.91 -13.85 -37.78
CA ALA A 163 -10.04 -13.90 -39.24
C ALA A 163 -10.32 -15.33 -39.74
N THR A 164 -9.64 -16.35 -39.19
CA THR A 164 -9.89 -17.76 -39.54
C THR A 164 -11.27 -18.22 -39.11
N MET A 165 -11.68 -17.92 -37.86
CA MET A 165 -13.01 -18.29 -37.38
C MET A 165 -14.13 -17.59 -38.16
N ARG A 166 -13.93 -16.36 -38.62
CA ARG A 166 -14.91 -15.68 -39.49
C ARG A 166 -15.04 -16.36 -40.85
N ALA A 167 -13.93 -16.81 -41.43
CA ALA A 167 -13.97 -17.54 -42.70
C ALA A 167 -14.73 -18.86 -42.54
N GLU A 168 -14.43 -19.64 -41.50
CA GLU A 168 -15.13 -20.90 -41.20
C GLU A 168 -16.63 -20.68 -40.92
N ALA A 169 -16.97 -19.65 -40.14
CA ALA A 169 -18.36 -19.30 -39.87
C ALA A 169 -19.11 -18.92 -41.16
N PHE A 170 -18.45 -18.22 -42.09
CA PHE A 170 -19.04 -17.84 -43.37
C PHE A 170 -19.28 -19.06 -44.27
N GLU A 171 -18.34 -20.00 -44.35
CA GLU A 171 -18.53 -21.26 -45.09
C GLU A 171 -19.69 -22.09 -44.51
N LEU A 172 -19.78 -22.20 -43.19
CA LEU A 172 -20.88 -22.91 -42.53
C LEU A 172 -22.22 -22.22 -42.78
N GLN A 173 -22.26 -20.88 -42.73
CA GLN A 173 -23.47 -20.12 -43.06
C GLN A 173 -23.92 -20.36 -44.51
N GLN A 174 -23.00 -20.38 -45.48
CA GLN A 174 -23.33 -20.69 -46.87
C GLN A 174 -23.92 -22.11 -47.03
N LYS A 175 -23.33 -23.11 -46.37
CA LYS A 175 -23.84 -24.49 -46.39
C LYS A 175 -25.24 -24.59 -45.77
N VAL A 176 -25.49 -23.90 -44.66
CA VAL A 176 -26.81 -23.87 -44.02
C VAL A 176 -27.83 -23.14 -44.88
N ALA A 177 -27.47 -22.02 -45.50
CA ALA A 177 -28.34 -21.28 -46.41
C ALA A 177 -28.74 -22.14 -47.63
N LEU A 178 -27.78 -22.81 -48.27
CA LEU A 178 -28.04 -23.72 -49.38
C LEU A 178 -28.95 -24.88 -48.97
N ASN A 179 -28.69 -25.51 -47.81
CA ASN A 179 -29.56 -26.57 -47.30
C ASN A 179 -30.99 -26.08 -47.00
N ALA A 180 -31.14 -24.85 -46.52
CA ALA A 180 -32.45 -24.25 -46.27
C ALA A 180 -33.21 -23.99 -47.59
N GLU A 181 -32.52 -23.52 -48.64
CA GLU A 181 -33.10 -23.34 -49.97
C GLU A 181 -33.56 -24.67 -50.58
N ILE A 182 -32.69 -25.69 -50.56
CA ILE A 182 -33.02 -27.04 -51.06
C ILE A 182 -34.23 -27.61 -50.30
N LYS A 183 -34.24 -27.47 -48.97
CA LYS A 183 -35.38 -27.92 -48.16
C LYS A 183 -36.66 -27.17 -48.54
N SER A 184 -36.59 -25.85 -48.72
CA SER A 184 -37.76 -25.06 -49.13
C SER A 184 -38.32 -25.50 -50.49
N VAL A 185 -37.44 -25.86 -51.44
CA VAL A 185 -37.86 -26.41 -52.73
C VAL A 185 -38.50 -27.78 -52.54
N LEU A 186 -37.88 -28.67 -51.77
CA LEU A 186 -38.44 -30.00 -51.52
C LEU A 186 -39.81 -29.94 -50.81
N ASP A 187 -39.94 -29.07 -49.80
CA ASP A 187 -41.19 -28.83 -49.10
C ASP A 187 -42.27 -28.27 -50.03
N SER A 188 -41.91 -27.45 -51.03
CA SER A 188 -42.85 -26.95 -52.03
C SER A 188 -43.31 -28.05 -53.00
N TRP A 189 -42.42 -28.96 -53.39
CA TRP A 189 -42.78 -30.16 -54.17
C TRP A 189 -43.71 -31.09 -53.40
N VAL A 190 -43.42 -31.36 -52.12
CA VAL A 190 -44.29 -32.21 -51.29
C VAL A 190 -45.68 -31.58 -51.12
N ARG A 191 -45.75 -30.26 -50.89
CA ARG A 191 -47.03 -29.54 -50.83
C ARG A 191 -47.80 -29.59 -52.16
N TYR A 192 -47.09 -29.47 -53.28
CA TYR A 192 -47.69 -29.61 -54.60
C TYR A 192 -48.24 -31.03 -54.80
N GLU A 193 -47.46 -32.07 -54.47
CA GLU A 193 -47.89 -33.46 -54.58
C GLU A 193 -49.10 -33.77 -53.68
N SER A 194 -49.10 -33.30 -52.43
CA SER A 194 -50.27 -33.48 -51.55
C SER A 194 -51.51 -32.79 -52.13
N SER A 195 -51.37 -31.59 -52.70
CA SER A 195 -52.49 -30.89 -53.34
C SER A 195 -52.99 -31.62 -54.58
N VAL A 196 -52.11 -32.19 -55.41
CA VAL A 196 -52.50 -32.99 -56.58
C VAL A 196 -53.25 -34.25 -56.14
N ARG A 197 -52.73 -34.99 -55.15
CA ARG A 197 -53.38 -36.19 -54.61
C ARG A 197 -54.76 -35.87 -54.03
N GLU A 198 -54.90 -34.77 -53.29
CA GLU A 198 -56.20 -34.33 -52.78
C GLU A 198 -57.18 -33.98 -53.91
N ASN A 199 -56.72 -33.31 -54.97
CA ASN A 199 -57.54 -32.97 -56.12
C ASN A 199 -57.96 -34.19 -56.92
N GLU A 200 -57.07 -35.17 -57.12
CA GLU A 200 -57.39 -36.45 -57.76
C GLU A 200 -58.40 -37.24 -56.95
N GLN A 201 -58.23 -37.31 -55.62
CA GLN A 201 -59.19 -37.97 -54.73
C GLN A 201 -60.56 -37.29 -54.78
N LYS A 202 -60.61 -35.95 -54.80
CA LYS A 202 -61.87 -35.20 -54.98
C LYS A 202 -62.51 -35.50 -56.33
N ALA A 203 -61.75 -35.45 -57.43
CA ALA A 203 -62.26 -35.74 -58.77
C ALA A 203 -62.75 -37.19 -58.91
N LEU A 204 -62.03 -38.16 -58.33
CA LEU A 204 -62.45 -39.56 -58.27
C LEU A 204 -63.73 -39.73 -57.44
N ALA A 205 -63.81 -39.08 -56.28
CA ALA A 205 -65.01 -39.10 -55.44
C ALA A 205 -66.22 -38.49 -56.16
N GLU A 206 -66.06 -37.34 -56.83
CA GLU A 206 -67.11 -36.73 -57.64
C GLU A 206 -67.56 -37.63 -58.80
N LYS A 207 -66.63 -38.27 -59.50
CA LYS A 207 -66.93 -39.22 -60.59
C LYS A 207 -67.66 -40.47 -60.09
N VAL A 208 -67.24 -41.02 -58.94
CA VAL A 208 -67.90 -42.18 -58.32
C VAL A 208 -69.30 -41.80 -57.83
N ILE A 209 -69.45 -40.67 -57.12
CA ILE A 209 -70.75 -40.16 -56.66
C ILE A 209 -71.67 -39.88 -57.85
N GLY A 210 -71.16 -39.25 -58.91
CA GLY A 210 -71.90 -39.00 -60.15
C GLY A 210 -72.32 -40.29 -60.86
N GLY A 211 -71.42 -41.28 -60.94
CA GLY A 211 -71.70 -42.60 -61.50
C GLY A 211 -72.77 -43.37 -60.71
N VAL A 212 -72.66 -43.39 -59.38
CA VAL A 212 -73.66 -44.01 -58.49
C VAL A 212 -75.02 -43.30 -58.64
N ARG A 213 -75.06 -41.97 -58.68
CA ARG A 213 -76.30 -41.22 -58.92
C ARG A 213 -76.93 -41.53 -60.27
N ALA A 214 -76.12 -41.66 -61.33
CA ALA A 214 -76.61 -42.02 -62.67
C ALA A 214 -77.12 -43.47 -62.74
N GLN A 215 -76.43 -44.41 -62.08
CA GLN A 215 -76.90 -45.79 -61.94
C GLN A 215 -78.22 -45.85 -61.18
N LEU A 216 -78.36 -45.15 -60.04
CA LEU A 216 -79.62 -45.08 -59.28
C LEU A 216 -80.79 -44.47 -60.08
N ALA A 217 -80.51 -43.60 -61.04
CA ALA A 217 -81.52 -43.03 -61.93
C ALA A 217 -81.97 -43.99 -63.05
N SER A 218 -81.27 -45.12 -63.27
CA SER A 218 -81.63 -46.06 -64.33
C SER A 218 -82.83 -46.93 -63.92
N PRO A 219 -83.81 -47.17 -64.81
CA PRO A 219 -85.04 -47.89 -64.46
C PRO A 219 -84.77 -49.35 -64.08
N LYS A 220 -83.79 -50.00 -64.73
CA LYS A 220 -83.42 -51.41 -64.47
C LYS A 220 -82.94 -51.63 -63.04
N THR A 221 -82.10 -50.74 -62.51
CA THR A 221 -81.63 -50.82 -61.13
C THR A 221 -82.70 -50.45 -60.11
N GLN A 222 -83.65 -49.57 -60.44
CA GLN A 222 -84.78 -49.28 -59.56
C GLN A 222 -85.67 -50.50 -59.39
N ASP A 223 -85.96 -51.21 -60.48
CA ASP A 223 -86.71 -52.47 -60.46
C ASP A 223 -85.97 -53.57 -59.67
N GLU A 224 -84.65 -53.70 -59.84
CA GLU A 224 -83.81 -54.63 -59.08
C GLU A 224 -83.77 -54.30 -57.57
N ILE A 225 -83.67 -53.02 -57.21
CA ILE A 225 -83.72 -52.57 -55.81
C ILE A 225 -85.09 -52.87 -55.20
N ILE A 226 -86.19 -52.58 -55.90
CA ILE A 226 -87.55 -52.91 -55.43
C ILE A 226 -87.68 -54.43 -55.23
N ALA A 227 -87.17 -55.23 -56.17
CA ALA A 227 -87.17 -56.69 -56.05
C ALA A 227 -86.31 -57.20 -54.89
N GLN A 228 -85.18 -56.55 -54.59
CA GLN A 228 -84.35 -56.85 -53.42
C GLN A 228 -85.07 -56.45 -52.11
N CYS A 229 -85.65 -55.25 -52.03
CA CYS A 229 -86.43 -54.82 -50.87
C CYS A 229 -87.62 -55.76 -50.61
N LEU A 230 -88.32 -56.23 -51.64
CA LEU A 230 -89.39 -57.23 -51.49
C LEU A 230 -88.86 -58.57 -50.96
N ARG A 231 -87.68 -59.02 -51.42
CA ARG A 231 -87.02 -60.23 -50.89
C ARG A 231 -86.60 -60.05 -49.44
N ASP A 232 -86.04 -58.90 -49.06
CA ASP A 232 -85.61 -58.61 -47.69
C ASP A 232 -86.81 -58.52 -46.74
N ILE A 233 -87.93 -57.92 -47.17
CA ILE A 233 -89.20 -57.92 -46.41
C ILE A 233 -89.73 -59.34 -46.26
N GLN A 234 -89.71 -60.15 -47.32
CA GLN A 234 -90.12 -61.56 -47.24
C GLN A 234 -89.20 -62.39 -46.33
N ALA A 235 -87.90 -62.08 -46.27
CA ALA A 235 -86.96 -62.74 -45.37
C ALA A 235 -87.22 -62.36 -43.91
N ILE A 236 -87.43 -61.07 -43.62
CA ILE A 236 -87.77 -60.57 -42.28
C ILE A 236 -89.13 -61.12 -41.82
N ALA A 237 -90.12 -61.20 -42.72
CA ALA A 237 -91.44 -61.78 -42.43
C ALA A 237 -91.42 -63.31 -42.24
N LYS A 238 -90.38 -64.01 -42.71
CA LYS A 238 -90.15 -65.44 -42.45
C LYS A 238 -89.32 -65.68 -41.19
N SER A 239 -88.57 -64.69 -40.72
CA SER A 239 -87.76 -64.74 -39.50
C SER A 239 -88.44 -64.11 -38.28
N GLY A 240 -89.68 -63.65 -38.42
CA GLY A 240 -90.56 -63.15 -37.35
C GLY A 240 -91.75 -64.06 -37.12
#